data_AF-Q0V5A2-F1
#
_entry.id   AF-Q0V5A2-F1
#
_cell.length_a   1.000
_cell.length_b   1.000
_cell.length_c   1.000
_cell.angle_alpha   90.00
_cell.angle_beta   90.00
_cell.angle_gamma   90.00
#
_symmetry.space_group_name_H-M   'P 1'
#
loop_
_entity.id
_entity.type
_entity.pdbx_description
1 polymer ?
#
loop_
_entity_poly.entity_id
_entity_poly.type
_entity_poly.pdbx_seq_one_letter_code
_entity_poly.pdbx_strand_id
1 'polypeptide(L)'
;MLNTLQPQIEDMYKFDDNQSRVSARDRSIQMITNYLGQHGIDDVRTSIKSAMCLLTWSEQEQVKWRQGYLESFVHLAGVMIPELEDVPEFKRLSIVTRRNLGIAAKTLQLRKMEAEEKLAAFDFSDLWEDTSKVANSSVYHSYQTFRSFLINHYSRNYGNWPPARDQTWLNRKIALALQEDFGSLYDYLVNRDVVWNPREERASRKWEMAHRRDESFKADVPELNITDLLVRFDAKFSFAHIPHPYPLLPREIPKTTREKEKKSLFSSLKKDKSKDVTKDAKAHLQLSILFSDATNIEKLDVNFHGSTLIDKFEQFEMTTDLKNITPREARLGRWILLYGILQVLSTISVDVQGLKHTDGVKYLLCTDLKRCPEWVTNGQTEYLEASQKRS
;
A
#
# COMPACT_ATOMS: atom_id res chain seq x y z
N MET A 1 -24.56 -67.56 -7.50
CA MET A 1 -23.49 -66.55 -7.33
C MET A 1 -23.99 -65.11 -7.41
N LEU A 2 -25.06 -64.80 -8.17
CA LEU A 2 -25.69 -63.46 -8.22
C LEU A 2 -26.56 -63.11 -6.99
N ASN A 3 -27.24 -64.08 -6.36
CA ASN A 3 -28.10 -63.83 -5.18
C ASN A 3 -27.34 -63.44 -3.90
N THR A 4 -26.03 -63.66 -3.85
CA THR A 4 -25.17 -63.33 -2.69
C THR A 4 -24.56 -61.93 -2.77
N LEU A 5 -24.59 -61.30 -3.96
CA LEU A 5 -24.06 -59.95 -4.17
C LEU A 5 -25.13 -58.88 -4.00
N GLN A 6 -26.41 -59.21 -4.16
CA GLN A 6 -27.49 -58.23 -4.08
C GLN A 6 -27.64 -57.57 -2.71
N PRO A 7 -27.54 -58.29 -1.57
CA PRO A 7 -27.55 -57.65 -0.25
C PRO A 7 -26.32 -56.77 -0.01
N GLN A 8 -25.16 -57.15 -0.57
CA GLN A 8 -23.91 -56.40 -0.45
C GLN A 8 -23.92 -55.13 -1.29
N ILE A 9 -24.57 -55.18 -2.46
CA ILE A 9 -24.80 -54.01 -3.33
C ILE A 9 -25.81 -53.07 -2.67
N GLU A 10 -26.90 -53.59 -2.10
CA GLU A 10 -27.87 -52.78 -1.36
C GLU A 10 -27.27 -52.15 -0.09
N ASP A 11 -26.41 -52.86 0.63
CA ASP A 11 -25.71 -52.30 1.78
C ASP A 11 -24.65 -51.26 1.36
N MET A 12 -23.96 -51.46 0.24
CA MET A 12 -23.06 -50.46 -0.34
C MET A 12 -23.81 -49.16 -0.71
N TYR A 13 -25.02 -49.26 -1.27
CA TYR A 13 -25.86 -48.09 -1.55
C TYR A 13 -26.40 -47.43 -0.27
N LYS A 14 -26.71 -48.21 0.77
CA LYS A 14 -27.12 -47.67 2.10
C LYS A 14 -25.97 -46.99 2.85
N PHE A 15 -24.72 -47.41 2.62
CA PHE A 15 -23.54 -46.72 3.16
C PHE A 15 -23.20 -45.44 2.38
N ASP A 16 -23.50 -45.36 1.07
CA ASP A 16 -23.34 -44.13 0.26
C ASP A 16 -24.40 -43.06 0.60
N ASP A 17 -25.60 -43.49 1.03
CA ASP A 17 -26.68 -42.62 1.50
C ASP A 17 -26.38 -41.97 2.87
N ASN A 18 -25.55 -42.59 3.70
CA ASN A 18 -25.28 -42.11 5.07
C ASN A 18 -24.04 -41.23 5.22
N GLN A 19 -23.28 -40.95 4.15
CA GLN A 19 -22.08 -40.10 4.21
C GLN A 19 -21.97 -38.94 3.21
N SER A 20 -22.90 -38.74 2.26
CA SER A 20 -22.74 -37.66 1.27
C SER A 20 -23.92 -36.67 1.24
N ARG A 21 -23.79 -35.57 1.99
CA ARG A 21 -24.57 -34.33 1.74
C ARG A 21 -24.20 -33.64 0.41
N VAL A 22 -23.56 -34.36 -0.52
CA VAL A 22 -22.90 -33.83 -1.71
C VAL A 22 -23.52 -34.51 -2.93
N SER A 23 -24.16 -33.73 -3.81
CA SER A 23 -24.86 -34.29 -4.97
C SER A 23 -23.88 -34.97 -5.93
N ALA A 24 -24.35 -35.88 -6.78
CA ALA A 24 -23.51 -36.52 -7.82
C ALA A 24 -22.85 -35.48 -8.75
N ARG A 25 -23.55 -34.36 -8.98
CA ARG A 25 -23.05 -33.20 -9.69
C ARG A 25 -21.87 -32.56 -8.95
N ASP A 26 -22.00 -32.30 -7.65
CA ASP A 26 -20.94 -31.68 -6.85
C ASP A 26 -19.70 -32.59 -6.78
N ARG A 27 -19.90 -33.91 -6.66
CA ARG A 27 -18.81 -34.92 -6.75
C ARG A 27 -18.07 -34.82 -8.09
N SER A 28 -18.81 -34.72 -9.19
CA SER A 28 -18.23 -34.61 -10.53
C SER A 28 -17.42 -33.31 -10.70
N ILE A 29 -17.97 -32.18 -10.23
CA ILE A 29 -17.27 -30.89 -10.24
C ILE A 29 -15.99 -30.97 -9.41
N GLN A 30 -16.05 -31.54 -8.21
CA GLN A 30 -14.88 -31.71 -7.34
C GLN A 30 -13.80 -32.59 -7.98
N MET A 31 -14.20 -33.67 -8.65
CA MET A 31 -13.25 -34.53 -9.38
C MET A 31 -12.55 -33.75 -10.50
N ILE A 32 -13.31 -32.96 -11.27
CA ILE A 32 -12.74 -32.15 -12.37
C ILE A 32 -11.83 -31.06 -11.81
N THR A 33 -12.25 -30.29 -10.81
CA THR A 33 -11.42 -29.20 -10.26
C THR A 33 -10.16 -29.71 -9.59
N ASN A 34 -10.21 -30.88 -8.92
CA ASN A 34 -9.02 -31.55 -8.40
C ASN A 34 -8.06 -31.95 -9.54
N TYR A 35 -8.58 -32.52 -10.62
CA TYR A 35 -7.77 -32.87 -11.79
C TYR A 35 -7.11 -31.63 -12.41
N LEU A 36 -7.86 -30.55 -12.60
CA LEU A 36 -7.33 -29.28 -13.11
C LEU A 36 -6.20 -28.76 -12.22
N GLY A 37 -6.40 -28.78 -10.90
CA GLY A 37 -5.42 -28.33 -9.91
C GLY A 37 -4.15 -29.20 -9.86
N GLN A 38 -4.30 -30.53 -9.91
CA GLN A 38 -3.17 -31.47 -9.88
C GLN A 38 -2.28 -31.37 -11.11
N HIS A 39 -2.88 -31.07 -12.27
CA HIS A 39 -2.16 -30.94 -13.54
C HIS A 39 -1.82 -29.49 -13.91
N GLY A 40 -2.11 -28.52 -13.04
CA GLY A 40 -1.80 -27.10 -13.25
C GLY A 40 -2.58 -26.45 -14.40
N ILE A 41 -3.71 -27.05 -14.81
CA ILE A 41 -4.57 -26.55 -15.89
C ILE A 41 -5.38 -25.34 -15.41
N ASP A 42 -5.56 -25.20 -14.09
CA ASP A 42 -6.18 -24.04 -13.44
C ASP A 42 -5.25 -22.80 -13.38
N ASP A 43 -3.99 -22.91 -13.81
CA ASP A 43 -3.05 -21.78 -13.84
C ASP A 43 -3.36 -20.80 -14.97
N VAL A 44 -4.15 -19.79 -14.64
CA VAL A 44 -4.62 -18.73 -15.54
C VAL A 44 -3.49 -17.84 -16.08
N ARG A 45 -2.29 -17.86 -15.49
CA ARG A 45 -1.16 -17.04 -15.95
C ARG A 45 -0.57 -17.55 -17.27
N THR A 46 -0.73 -18.84 -17.55
CA THR A 46 -0.13 -19.51 -18.71
C THR A 46 -0.71 -19.02 -20.03
N SER A 47 -1.98 -18.60 -20.04
CA SER A 47 -2.69 -18.21 -21.26
C SER A 47 -3.97 -17.45 -20.94
N ILE A 48 -4.10 -16.23 -21.50
CA ILE A 48 -5.33 -15.42 -21.43
C ILE A 48 -6.52 -16.20 -22.02
N LYS A 49 -6.29 -16.96 -23.09
CA LYS A 49 -7.29 -17.82 -23.72
C LYS A 49 -7.81 -18.86 -22.72
N SER A 50 -6.90 -19.52 -21.99
CA SER A 50 -7.26 -20.51 -20.97
C SER A 50 -8.01 -19.87 -19.81
N ALA A 51 -7.59 -18.69 -19.35
CA ALA A 51 -8.28 -17.94 -18.31
C ALA A 51 -9.74 -17.60 -18.71
N MET A 52 -9.97 -17.16 -19.95
CA MET A 52 -11.33 -16.90 -20.47
C MET A 52 -12.16 -18.18 -20.53
N CYS A 53 -11.60 -19.28 -21.04
CA CYS A 53 -12.31 -20.57 -21.08
C CYS A 53 -12.66 -21.08 -19.67
N LEU A 54 -11.74 -20.96 -18.70
CA LEU A 54 -11.99 -21.31 -17.31
C LEU A 54 -13.06 -20.42 -16.68
N LEU A 55 -13.08 -19.12 -16.97
CA LEU A 55 -14.13 -18.21 -16.52
C LEU A 55 -15.49 -18.62 -17.11
N THR A 56 -15.56 -18.89 -18.42
CA THR A 56 -16.77 -19.36 -19.10
C THR A 56 -17.28 -20.68 -18.52
N TRP A 57 -16.39 -21.62 -18.17
CA TRP A 57 -16.80 -22.87 -17.54
C TRP A 57 -17.28 -22.64 -16.10
N SER A 58 -16.56 -21.82 -15.34
CA SER A 58 -16.84 -21.55 -13.93
C SER A 58 -18.18 -20.84 -13.71
N GLU A 59 -18.59 -19.97 -14.64
CA GLU A 59 -19.83 -19.21 -14.54
C GLU A 59 -21.10 -19.99 -14.91
N GLN A 60 -20.96 -21.20 -15.49
CA GLN A 60 -22.11 -22.01 -15.87
C GLN A 60 -22.96 -22.35 -14.65
N GLU A 61 -24.28 -22.26 -14.78
CA GLU A 61 -25.22 -22.50 -13.67
C GLU A 61 -25.07 -23.90 -13.08
N GLN A 62 -24.70 -24.88 -13.92
CA GLN A 62 -24.41 -26.26 -13.52
C GLN A 62 -23.01 -26.47 -12.91
N VAL A 63 -22.13 -25.48 -12.92
CA VAL A 63 -20.76 -25.57 -12.41
C VAL A 63 -20.58 -24.69 -11.18
N LYS A 64 -20.77 -23.36 -11.32
CA LYS A 64 -20.58 -22.36 -10.25
C LYS A 64 -19.28 -22.59 -9.46
N TRP A 65 -18.16 -22.79 -10.17
CA TRP A 65 -16.88 -23.01 -9.53
C TRP A 65 -16.29 -21.68 -9.04
N ARG A 66 -16.53 -21.39 -7.76
CA ARG A 66 -16.15 -20.12 -7.11
C ARG A 66 -14.69 -19.74 -7.33
N GLN A 67 -13.75 -20.65 -7.04
CA GLN A 67 -12.32 -20.35 -7.11
C GLN A 67 -11.88 -20.04 -8.55
N GLY A 68 -12.31 -20.84 -9.52
CA GLY A 68 -11.98 -20.60 -10.92
C GLY A 68 -12.59 -19.31 -11.48
N TYR A 69 -13.81 -18.96 -11.04
CA TYR A 69 -14.39 -17.67 -11.41
C TYR A 69 -13.56 -16.52 -10.84
N LEU A 70 -13.26 -16.54 -9.54
CA LEU A 70 -12.52 -15.47 -8.87
C LEU A 70 -11.12 -15.29 -9.49
N GLU A 71 -10.37 -16.38 -9.62
CA GLU A 71 -9.02 -16.37 -10.19
C GLU A 71 -9.04 -15.80 -11.62
N SER A 72 -9.84 -16.39 -12.51
CA SER A 72 -9.89 -15.95 -13.90
C SER A 72 -10.42 -14.52 -14.04
N PHE A 73 -11.44 -14.12 -13.28
CA PHE A 73 -12.02 -12.79 -13.35
C PHE A 73 -10.99 -11.71 -12.97
N VAL A 74 -10.27 -11.90 -11.86
CA VAL A 74 -9.26 -10.94 -11.38
C VAL A 74 -8.10 -10.82 -12.37
N HIS A 75 -7.61 -11.96 -12.86
CA HIS A 75 -6.52 -11.98 -13.83
C HIS A 75 -6.91 -11.31 -15.14
N LEU A 76 -8.11 -11.64 -15.67
CA LEU A 76 -8.62 -11.04 -16.90
C LEU A 76 -8.87 -9.53 -16.74
N ALA A 77 -9.34 -9.08 -15.57
CA ALA A 77 -9.53 -7.65 -15.31
C ALA A 77 -8.20 -6.88 -15.38
N GLY A 78 -7.10 -7.49 -14.92
CA GLY A 78 -5.77 -6.88 -14.94
C GLY A 78 -5.11 -6.81 -16.32
N VAL A 79 -5.46 -7.70 -17.26
CA VAL A 79 -4.89 -7.75 -18.62
C VAL A 79 -5.80 -7.23 -19.72
N MET A 80 -7.03 -6.83 -19.38
CA MET A 80 -8.02 -6.45 -20.38
C MET A 80 -7.53 -5.29 -21.25
N ILE A 81 -7.60 -5.49 -22.57
CA ILE A 81 -7.38 -4.48 -23.61
C ILE A 81 -8.52 -4.59 -24.63
N PRO A 82 -8.84 -3.52 -25.38
CA PRO A 82 -9.98 -3.52 -26.31
C PRO A 82 -9.99 -4.69 -27.30
N GLU A 83 -8.83 -5.12 -27.77
CA GLU A 83 -8.67 -6.22 -28.73
C GLU A 83 -9.12 -7.57 -28.17
N LEU A 84 -9.08 -7.74 -26.85
CA LEU A 84 -9.55 -8.96 -26.18
C LEU A 84 -11.09 -9.07 -26.19
N GLU A 85 -11.83 -7.99 -26.42
CA GLU A 85 -13.29 -8.06 -26.51
C GLU A 85 -13.76 -8.76 -27.81
N ASP A 86 -12.88 -8.81 -28.82
CA ASP A 86 -13.19 -9.38 -30.13
C ASP A 86 -12.91 -10.88 -30.27
N VAL A 87 -12.14 -11.46 -29.35
CA VAL A 87 -11.76 -12.86 -29.43
C VAL A 87 -12.95 -13.80 -29.17
N PRO A 88 -13.03 -14.97 -29.84
CA PRO A 88 -14.16 -15.89 -29.69
C PRO A 88 -14.39 -16.35 -28.25
N GLU A 89 -13.32 -16.57 -27.48
CA GLU A 89 -13.37 -16.94 -26.07
C GLU A 89 -14.12 -15.91 -25.22
N PHE A 90 -13.81 -14.62 -25.41
CA PHE A 90 -14.49 -13.55 -24.70
C PHE A 90 -15.96 -13.48 -25.11
N LYS A 91 -16.25 -13.66 -26.40
CA LYS A 91 -17.63 -13.69 -26.92
C LYS A 91 -18.48 -14.83 -26.36
N ARG A 92 -17.86 -15.92 -25.87
CA ARG A 92 -18.55 -17.04 -25.18
C ARG A 92 -18.97 -16.74 -23.74
N LEU A 93 -18.37 -15.74 -23.09
CA LEU A 93 -18.79 -15.32 -21.74
C LEU A 93 -20.22 -14.78 -21.77
N SER A 94 -20.92 -14.96 -20.65
CA SER A 94 -22.24 -14.37 -20.45
C SER A 94 -22.20 -12.84 -20.60
N ILE A 95 -23.29 -12.25 -21.09
CA ILE A 95 -23.39 -10.79 -21.28
C ILE A 95 -23.10 -10.06 -19.95
N VAL A 96 -23.57 -10.61 -18.84
CA VAL A 96 -23.38 -10.07 -17.49
C VAL A 96 -21.90 -10.10 -17.11
N THR A 97 -21.22 -11.24 -17.26
CA THR A 97 -19.79 -11.35 -16.92
C THR A 97 -18.94 -10.46 -17.82
N ARG A 98 -19.21 -10.38 -19.13
CA ARG A 98 -18.49 -9.44 -20.02
C ARG A 98 -18.63 -8.00 -19.55
N ARG A 99 -19.84 -7.57 -19.23
CA ARG A 99 -20.10 -6.22 -18.71
C ARG A 99 -19.36 -5.98 -17.40
N ASN A 100 -19.44 -6.91 -16.44
CA ASN A 100 -18.83 -6.75 -15.14
C ASN A 100 -17.31 -6.73 -15.22
N LEU A 101 -16.73 -7.61 -16.04
CA LEU A 101 -15.30 -7.68 -16.29
C LEU A 101 -14.80 -6.39 -16.98
N GLY A 102 -15.53 -5.88 -17.97
CA GLY A 102 -15.19 -4.62 -18.64
C GLY A 102 -15.25 -3.41 -17.70
N ILE A 103 -16.22 -3.35 -16.78
CA ILE A 103 -16.29 -2.30 -15.76
C ILE A 103 -15.12 -2.43 -14.78
N ALA A 104 -14.86 -3.64 -14.27
CA ALA A 104 -13.79 -3.92 -13.32
C ALA A 104 -12.41 -3.55 -13.89
N ALA A 105 -12.13 -3.94 -15.13
CA ALA A 105 -10.93 -3.57 -15.86
C ALA A 105 -10.77 -2.05 -16.03
N LYS A 106 -11.83 -1.34 -16.45
CA LYS A 106 -11.79 0.12 -16.61
C LYS A 106 -11.56 0.83 -15.27
N THR A 107 -12.21 0.39 -14.20
CA THR A 107 -12.01 0.92 -12.85
C THR A 107 -10.57 0.70 -12.37
N LEU A 108 -10.01 -0.49 -12.59
CA LEU A 108 -8.62 -0.79 -12.24
C LEU A 108 -7.64 0.05 -13.06
N GLN A 109 -7.90 0.24 -14.35
CA GLN A 109 -7.07 1.07 -15.21
C GLN A 109 -7.08 2.55 -14.80
N LEU A 110 -8.25 3.11 -14.45
CA LEU A 110 -8.35 4.48 -13.91
C LEU A 110 -7.53 4.63 -12.62
N ARG A 111 -7.70 3.70 -11.67
CA ARG A 111 -6.93 3.70 -10.41
C ARG A 111 -5.43 3.61 -10.66
N LYS A 112 -5.01 2.77 -11.60
CA LYS A 112 -3.61 2.66 -12.03
C LYS A 112 -3.09 3.99 -12.55
N MET A 113 -3.83 4.66 -13.44
CA MET A 113 -3.43 5.95 -14.02
C MET A 113 -3.28 7.04 -12.95
N GLU A 114 -4.24 7.14 -12.02
CA GLU A 114 -4.19 8.11 -10.92
C GLU A 114 -2.99 7.87 -9.99
N ALA A 115 -2.71 6.60 -9.66
CA ALA A 115 -1.56 6.23 -8.86
C ALA A 115 -0.24 6.50 -9.61
N GLU A 116 -0.20 6.20 -10.91
CA GLU A 116 0.95 6.42 -11.77
C GLU A 116 1.33 7.91 -11.83
N GLU A 117 0.34 8.80 -11.98
CA GLU A 117 0.53 10.26 -11.98
C GLU A 117 1.14 10.74 -10.64
N LYS A 118 0.53 10.34 -9.51
CA LYS A 118 0.97 10.75 -8.17
C LYS A 118 2.38 10.23 -7.85
N LEU A 119 2.67 8.97 -8.15
CA LEU A 119 3.95 8.33 -7.84
C LEU A 119 5.09 8.76 -8.78
N ALA A 120 4.79 9.14 -10.02
CA ALA A 120 5.81 9.57 -10.99
C ALA A 120 6.57 10.80 -10.48
N ALA A 121 5.84 11.76 -9.91
CA ALA A 121 6.41 12.98 -9.36
C ALA A 121 6.43 13.01 -7.82
N PHE A 122 5.96 11.97 -7.14
CA PHE A 122 5.63 12.00 -5.70
C PHE A 122 4.85 13.27 -5.32
N ASP A 123 3.85 13.62 -6.14
CA ASP A 123 3.06 14.85 -5.98
C ASP A 123 1.80 14.57 -5.18
N PHE A 124 1.82 15.00 -3.91
CA PHE A 124 0.70 14.97 -2.99
C PHE A 124 0.35 16.38 -2.51
N SER A 125 0.39 17.35 -3.43
CA SER A 125 -0.06 18.73 -3.15
C SER A 125 -1.48 18.79 -2.60
N ASP A 126 -2.34 17.83 -2.94
CA ASP A 126 -3.69 17.66 -2.37
C ASP A 126 -3.76 17.48 -0.85
N LEU A 127 -2.65 17.11 -0.19
CA LEU A 127 -2.54 17.10 1.27
C LEU A 127 -2.59 18.53 1.83
N TRP A 128 -2.21 19.54 1.05
CA TRP A 128 -2.10 20.92 1.51
C TRP A 128 -3.28 21.73 0.99
N GLU A 129 -3.99 22.45 1.86
CA GLU A 129 -5.14 23.27 1.45
C GLU A 129 -4.75 24.39 0.48
N ASP A 130 -3.68 25.11 0.83
CA ASP A 130 -3.18 26.26 0.09
C ASP A 130 -1.66 26.27 0.16
N THR A 131 -1.04 25.73 -0.88
CA THR A 131 0.42 25.67 -1.01
C THR A 131 1.05 27.05 -0.95
N SER A 132 0.33 28.13 -1.30
CA SER A 132 0.85 29.50 -1.20
C SER A 132 0.96 29.98 0.25
N LYS A 133 0.04 29.55 1.14
CA LYS A 133 0.09 29.87 2.57
C LYS A 133 1.14 29.08 3.32
N VAL A 134 1.36 27.82 2.93
CA VAL A 134 2.36 26.96 3.57
C VAL A 134 3.73 27.02 2.89
N ALA A 135 3.89 27.80 1.82
CA ALA A 135 5.14 27.90 1.06
C ALA A 135 6.36 28.26 1.92
N ASN A 136 6.16 29.07 2.96
CA ASN A 136 7.21 29.49 3.89
C ASN A 136 7.31 28.58 5.15
N SER A 137 6.51 27.52 5.24
CA SER A 137 6.53 26.58 6.36
C SER A 137 7.77 25.69 6.28
N SER A 138 8.51 25.60 7.39
CA SER A 138 9.64 24.69 7.56
C SER A 138 9.24 23.23 7.26
N VAL A 139 8.07 22.80 7.73
CA VAL A 139 7.49 21.47 7.50
C VAL A 139 7.27 21.23 6.00
N TYR A 140 6.71 22.21 5.28
CA TYR A 140 6.48 22.10 3.84
C TYR A 140 7.80 22.05 3.04
N HIS A 141 8.80 22.83 3.44
CA HIS A 141 10.14 22.74 2.85
C HIS A 141 10.78 21.36 3.07
N SER A 142 10.64 20.77 4.26
CA SER A 142 11.09 19.40 4.53
C SER A 142 10.38 18.38 3.65
N TYR A 143 9.06 18.51 3.50
CA TYR A 143 8.25 17.69 2.59
C TYR A 143 8.80 17.75 1.15
N GLN A 144 9.08 18.94 0.61
CA GLN A 144 9.62 19.08 -0.76
C GLN A 144 11.05 18.57 -0.92
N THR A 145 11.87 18.74 0.11
CA THR A 145 13.25 18.23 0.12
C THR A 145 13.24 16.70 0.13
N PHE A 146 12.34 16.10 0.93
CA PHE A 146 12.16 14.65 0.96
C PHE A 146 11.62 14.10 -0.37
N ARG A 147 10.64 14.79 -0.98
CA ARG A 147 10.17 14.49 -2.33
C ARG A 147 11.32 14.45 -3.34
N SER A 148 12.19 15.45 -3.31
CA SER A 148 13.37 15.53 -4.19
C SER A 148 14.36 14.40 -3.92
N PHE A 149 14.56 14.03 -2.65
CA PHE A 149 15.35 12.86 -2.25
C PHE A 149 14.79 11.57 -2.85
N LEU A 150 13.47 11.33 -2.77
CA LEU A 150 12.84 10.13 -3.32
C LEU A 150 13.01 10.03 -4.84
N ILE A 151 12.78 11.13 -5.57
CA ILE A 151 13.00 11.19 -7.02
C ILE A 151 14.45 10.83 -7.36
N ASN A 152 15.42 11.40 -6.64
CA ASN A 152 16.84 11.11 -6.85
C ASN A 152 17.20 9.66 -6.50
N HIS A 153 16.64 9.13 -5.41
CA HIS A 153 16.87 7.74 -4.98
C HIS A 153 16.39 6.76 -6.04
N TYR A 154 15.12 6.86 -6.47
CA TYR A 154 14.57 5.95 -7.46
C TYR A 154 15.12 6.18 -8.87
N SER A 155 15.52 7.41 -9.22
CA SER A 155 16.24 7.65 -10.48
C SER A 155 17.58 6.91 -10.54
N ARG A 156 18.29 6.80 -9.41
CA ARG A 156 19.54 6.02 -9.34
C ARG A 156 19.27 4.51 -9.44
N ASN A 157 18.21 4.02 -8.77
CA ASN A 157 17.91 2.60 -8.74
C ASN A 157 17.36 2.09 -10.09
N TYR A 158 16.54 2.88 -10.78
CA TYR A 158 15.90 2.52 -12.05
C TYR A 158 16.60 3.12 -13.29
N GLY A 159 17.69 3.88 -13.11
CA GLY A 159 18.38 4.62 -14.18
C GLY A 159 17.67 5.93 -14.59
N ASN A 160 16.34 5.95 -14.54
CA ASN A 160 15.49 7.14 -14.66
C ASN A 160 14.23 6.94 -13.80
N TRP A 161 13.69 8.04 -13.27
CA TRP A 161 12.38 8.02 -12.62
C TRP A 161 11.39 8.93 -13.37
N PRO A 162 10.18 8.46 -13.68
CA PRO A 162 9.79 7.04 -13.69
C PRO A 162 10.58 6.22 -14.74
N PRO A 163 10.60 4.87 -14.66
CA PRO A 163 11.44 4.03 -15.51
C PRO A 163 11.10 4.07 -17.02
N ALA A 164 9.86 4.43 -17.38
CA ALA A 164 9.42 4.56 -18.78
C ALA A 164 8.43 5.73 -18.92
N ARG A 165 8.92 6.95 -19.20
CA ARG A 165 8.09 8.17 -19.23
C ARG A 165 7.05 8.20 -20.35
N ASP A 166 7.30 7.50 -21.46
CA ASP A 166 6.45 7.54 -22.66
C ASP A 166 5.43 6.39 -22.74
N GLN A 167 5.39 5.52 -21.73
CA GLN A 167 4.47 4.38 -21.63
C GLN A 167 3.95 4.24 -20.19
N THR A 168 2.95 3.37 -19.97
CA THR A 168 2.53 3.04 -18.60
C THR A 168 3.68 2.32 -17.88
N TRP A 169 4.38 3.02 -16.99
CA TRP A 169 5.54 2.47 -16.28
C TRP A 169 5.13 1.65 -15.06
N LEU A 170 4.00 2.00 -14.43
CA LEU A 170 3.55 1.34 -13.23
C LEU A 170 3.07 -0.06 -13.57
N ASN A 171 3.59 -1.04 -12.84
CA ASN A 171 3.21 -2.43 -12.95
C ASN A 171 3.26 -3.05 -11.55
N ARG A 172 2.71 -4.26 -11.39
CA ARG A 172 2.60 -4.92 -10.09
C ARG A 172 3.95 -5.09 -9.40
N LYS A 173 5.00 -5.44 -10.15
CA LYS A 173 6.36 -5.58 -9.59
C LYS A 173 6.85 -4.27 -8.96
N ILE A 174 6.68 -3.15 -9.65
CA ILE A 174 7.11 -1.85 -9.12
C ILE A 174 6.21 -1.43 -7.95
N ALA A 175 4.89 -1.61 -8.04
CA ALA A 175 3.96 -1.29 -6.96
C ALA A 175 4.29 -2.05 -5.66
N LEU A 176 4.60 -3.34 -5.76
CA LEU A 176 5.02 -4.17 -4.63
C LEU A 176 6.38 -3.75 -4.07
N ALA A 177 7.36 -3.46 -4.94
CA ALA A 177 8.67 -2.98 -4.48
C ALA A 177 8.58 -1.63 -3.74
N LEU A 178 7.78 -0.69 -4.27
CA LEU A 178 7.51 0.58 -3.58
C LEU A 178 6.78 0.33 -2.24
N GLN A 179 5.79 -0.56 -2.22
CA GLN A 179 5.06 -0.89 -0.98
C GLN A 179 5.99 -1.51 0.08
N GLU A 180 6.93 -2.37 -0.33
CA GLU A 180 7.94 -2.94 0.55
C GLU A 180 8.88 -1.85 1.11
N ASP A 181 9.41 -1.00 0.24
CA ASP A 181 10.31 0.09 0.64
C ASP A 181 9.64 1.10 1.58
N PHE A 182 8.46 1.62 1.20
CA PHE A 182 7.74 2.62 1.99
C PHE A 182 7.04 2.01 3.21
N GLY A 183 6.60 0.76 3.15
CA GLY A 183 6.11 0.02 4.31
C GLY A 183 7.19 -0.19 5.36
N SER A 184 8.40 -0.55 4.93
CA SER A 184 9.57 -0.66 5.81
C SER A 184 9.94 0.69 6.42
N LEU A 185 9.92 1.77 5.63
CA LEU A 185 10.16 3.13 6.13
C LEU A 185 9.08 3.58 7.13
N TYR A 186 7.83 3.20 6.91
CA TYR A 186 6.74 3.43 7.86
C TYR A 186 7.00 2.69 9.17
N ASP A 187 7.29 1.39 9.13
CA ASP A 187 7.58 0.60 10.32
C ASP A 187 8.78 1.13 11.10
N TYR A 188 9.79 1.61 10.40
CA TYR A 188 10.97 2.26 10.97
C TYR A 188 10.62 3.56 11.73
N LEU A 189 9.65 4.35 11.24
CA LEU A 189 9.34 5.68 11.77
C LEU A 189 8.09 5.76 12.67
N VAL A 190 7.15 4.83 12.56
CA VAL A 190 5.81 4.97 13.15
C VAL A 190 5.81 4.95 14.67
N ASN A 191 5.03 5.83 15.30
CA ASN A 191 4.68 5.71 16.71
C ASN A 191 3.40 4.86 16.85
N ARG A 192 3.58 3.56 17.15
CA ARG A 192 2.47 2.60 17.30
C ARG A 192 1.58 2.86 18.52
N ASP A 193 1.99 3.71 19.46
CA ASP A 193 1.14 4.11 20.58
C ASP A 193 0.21 5.27 20.23
N VAL A 194 0.39 5.94 19.08
CA VAL A 194 -0.56 6.94 18.56
C VAL A 194 -1.58 6.25 17.66
N VAL A 195 -2.86 6.49 17.94
CA VAL A 195 -4.00 5.90 17.23
C VAL A 195 -5.07 6.96 16.95
N TRP A 196 -5.96 6.64 16.02
CA TRP A 196 -7.19 7.39 15.82
C TRP A 196 -8.16 7.16 16.98
N ASN A 197 -8.66 8.24 17.56
CA ASN A 197 -9.73 8.24 18.54
C ASN A 197 -10.98 8.87 17.90
N PRO A 198 -12.04 8.10 17.63
CA PRO A 198 -13.29 8.63 17.09
C PRO A 198 -14.00 9.44 18.18
N ARG A 199 -14.26 10.73 17.91
CA ARG A 199 -15.07 11.60 18.77
C ARG A 199 -16.40 11.91 18.09
N GLU A 200 -17.24 10.89 17.97
CA GLU A 200 -18.57 10.98 17.33
C GLU A 200 -19.51 11.98 18.00
N GLU A 201 -19.29 12.30 19.27
CA GLU A 201 -20.09 13.26 20.05
C GLU A 201 -19.93 14.72 19.61
N ARG A 202 -18.92 15.05 18.79
CA ARG A 202 -18.67 16.42 18.32
C ARG A 202 -19.27 16.64 16.93
N ALA A 203 -20.02 17.75 16.78
CA ALA A 203 -20.59 18.17 15.50
C ALA A 203 -19.54 18.52 14.40
N SER A 204 -18.27 18.72 14.78
CA SER A 204 -17.20 19.11 13.87
C SER A 204 -16.21 17.97 13.59
N ARG A 205 -15.15 17.88 14.40
CA ARG A 205 -13.99 17.02 14.20
C ARG A 205 -14.26 15.63 14.77
N LYS A 206 -14.66 14.71 13.88
CA LYS A 206 -14.98 13.30 14.21
C LYS A 206 -13.77 12.45 14.55
N TRP A 207 -12.57 12.87 14.13
CA TRP A 207 -11.34 12.13 14.32
C TRP A 207 -10.27 12.98 14.99
N GLU A 208 -9.61 12.42 15.99
CA GLU A 208 -8.40 12.99 16.57
C GLU A 208 -7.33 11.91 16.73
N MET A 209 -6.08 12.33 16.86
CA MET A 209 -4.99 11.44 17.24
C MET A 209 -4.81 11.48 18.76
N ALA A 210 -4.75 10.31 19.38
CA ALA A 210 -4.50 10.18 20.81
C ALA A 210 -3.36 9.17 21.04
N HIS A 211 -2.57 9.41 22.09
CA HIS A 211 -1.54 8.48 22.53
C HIS A 211 -2.12 7.55 23.60
N ARG A 212 -1.93 6.24 23.45
CA ARG A 212 -2.51 5.21 24.34
C ARG A 212 -2.11 5.35 25.81
N ARG A 213 -0.95 5.95 26.07
CA ARG A 213 -0.33 6.01 27.42
C ARG A 213 0.01 7.42 27.88
N ASP A 214 -0.22 8.44 27.05
CA ASP A 214 0.19 9.81 27.34
C ASP A 214 -0.98 10.75 27.05
N GLU A 215 -1.67 11.16 28.11
CA GLU A 215 -2.81 12.08 28.02
C GLU A 215 -2.40 13.52 27.66
N SER A 216 -1.11 13.85 27.83
CA SER A 216 -0.58 15.18 27.49
C SER A 216 -0.21 15.31 26.01
N PHE A 217 -0.25 14.20 25.26
CA PHE A 217 0.08 14.16 23.85
C PHE A 217 -0.79 15.12 23.02
N LYS A 218 -0.13 15.88 22.14
CA LYS A 218 -0.78 16.73 21.14
C LYS A 218 -0.12 16.49 19.79
N ALA A 219 -0.88 15.93 18.85
CA ALA A 219 -0.43 15.73 17.47
C ALA A 219 -0.27 17.08 16.73
N ASP A 220 -1.26 17.96 16.89
CA ASP A 220 -1.32 19.25 16.23
C ASP A 220 -0.47 20.30 16.97
N VAL A 221 0.24 21.11 16.21
CA VAL A 221 0.98 22.28 16.69
C VAL A 221 0.41 23.55 16.05
N PRO A 222 0.61 24.75 16.63
CA PRO A 222 0.03 25.98 16.11
C PRO A 222 0.29 26.24 14.62
N GLU A 223 1.43 25.76 14.13
CA GLU A 223 1.90 25.95 12.75
C GLU A 223 1.49 24.80 11.80
N LEU A 224 0.99 23.68 12.33
CA LEU A 224 0.63 22.48 11.58
C LEU A 224 -0.49 21.70 12.28
N ASN A 225 -1.68 21.78 11.70
CA ASN A 225 -2.81 20.92 12.04
C ASN A 225 -2.77 19.64 11.20
N ILE A 226 -1.87 18.73 11.57
CA ILE A 226 -1.62 17.48 10.84
C ILE A 226 -2.83 16.56 10.88
N THR A 227 -3.62 16.59 11.95
CA THR A 227 -4.78 15.71 12.05
C THR A 227 -5.84 16.04 11.01
N ASP A 228 -6.22 17.30 10.90
CA ASP A 228 -7.21 17.69 9.89
C ASP A 228 -6.65 17.54 8.48
N LEU A 229 -5.33 17.71 8.31
CA LEU A 229 -4.64 17.48 7.05
C LEU A 229 -4.82 16.03 6.56
N LEU A 230 -4.51 15.04 7.39
CA LEU A 230 -4.64 13.62 7.02
C LEU A 230 -6.10 13.20 6.88
N VAL A 231 -6.98 13.61 7.80
CA VAL A 231 -8.41 13.25 7.76
C VAL A 231 -9.07 13.80 6.49
N ARG A 232 -8.75 15.03 6.10
CA ARG A 232 -9.30 15.63 4.87
C ARG A 232 -8.79 14.94 3.62
N PHE A 233 -7.51 14.59 3.58
CA PHE A 233 -6.94 13.86 2.45
C PHE A 233 -7.61 12.50 2.28
N ASP A 234 -7.76 11.74 3.35
CA ASP A 234 -8.43 10.45 3.32
C ASP A 234 -9.89 10.58 2.91
N ALA A 235 -10.61 11.55 3.47
CA ALA A 235 -12.00 11.80 3.09
C ALA A 235 -12.16 12.21 1.61
N LYS A 236 -11.25 13.05 1.09
CA LYS A 236 -11.27 13.52 -0.30
C LYS A 236 -11.13 12.37 -1.31
N PHE A 237 -10.28 11.40 -1.00
CA PHE A 237 -10.02 10.26 -1.89
C PHE A 237 -10.72 8.96 -1.44
N SER A 238 -11.56 9.03 -0.41
CA SER A 238 -12.26 7.87 0.18
C SER A 238 -11.31 6.75 0.64
N PHE A 239 -10.14 7.12 1.16
CA PHE A 239 -9.21 6.18 1.78
C PHE A 239 -9.67 5.83 3.20
N ALA A 240 -9.38 4.61 3.63
CA ALA A 240 -9.41 4.27 5.05
C ALA A 240 -8.18 4.88 5.73
N HIS A 241 -8.36 5.31 6.98
CA HIS A 241 -7.27 5.89 7.74
C HIS A 241 -6.18 4.85 8.04
N ILE A 242 -4.91 5.21 7.85
CA ILE A 242 -3.80 4.37 8.31
C ILE A 242 -3.87 4.32 9.85
N PRO A 243 -3.94 3.12 10.48
CA PRO A 243 -4.29 3.01 11.91
C PRO A 243 -3.36 3.74 12.89
N HIS A 244 -2.08 3.85 12.56
CA HIS A 244 -1.09 4.61 13.34
C HIS A 244 -0.60 5.82 12.55
N PRO A 245 -1.26 6.99 12.68
CA PRO A 245 -1.09 8.09 11.74
C PRO A 245 0.05 9.05 12.10
N TYR A 246 0.91 8.72 13.06
CA TYR A 246 1.90 9.64 13.60
C TYR A 246 3.29 9.01 13.73
N PRO A 247 4.39 9.75 13.46
CA PRO A 247 5.75 9.24 13.59
C PRO A 247 6.26 9.33 15.03
N LEU A 248 7.30 8.58 15.32
CA LEU A 248 8.25 8.89 16.38
C LEU A 248 8.96 10.20 16.01
N LEU A 249 9.01 11.11 16.98
CA LEU A 249 9.60 12.43 16.79
C LEU A 249 10.91 12.54 17.57
N PRO A 250 11.97 13.09 16.96
CA PRO A 250 13.19 13.44 17.68
C PRO A 250 12.89 14.38 18.84
N ARG A 251 13.61 14.21 19.94
CA ARG A 251 13.47 15.09 21.12
C ARG A 251 13.83 16.53 20.75
N GLU A 252 13.14 17.49 21.36
CA GLU A 252 13.48 18.90 21.16
C GLU A 252 14.85 19.18 21.76
N ILE A 253 15.75 19.74 20.95
CA ILE A 253 16.97 20.35 21.47
C ILE A 253 16.56 21.70 22.06
N PRO A 254 16.82 21.97 23.35
CA PRO A 254 16.63 23.30 23.89
C PRO A 254 17.45 24.26 23.02
N LYS A 255 16.78 25.23 22.38
CA LYS A 255 17.48 26.29 21.66
C LYS A 255 18.37 26.98 22.70
N THR A 256 19.67 26.68 22.71
CA THR A 256 20.64 27.41 23.53
C THR A 256 20.38 28.87 23.22
N THR A 257 19.93 29.58 24.26
CA THR A 257 19.58 31.00 24.21
C THR A 257 20.69 31.65 23.39
N ARG A 258 20.33 32.28 22.26
CA ARG A 258 21.28 32.98 21.39
C ARG A 258 22.29 33.64 22.32
N GLU A 259 23.51 33.10 22.41
CA GLU A 259 24.58 33.79 23.10
C GLU A 259 24.63 35.11 22.36
N LYS A 260 24.19 36.18 23.03
CA LYS A 260 24.20 37.52 22.48
C LYS A 260 25.59 37.67 21.90
N GLU A 261 25.70 37.70 20.58
CA GLU A 261 26.96 37.97 19.91
C GLU A 261 27.42 39.30 20.45
N LYS A 262 28.30 39.25 21.46
CA LYS A 262 29.02 40.41 21.93
C LYS A 262 29.86 40.77 20.73
N LYS A 263 29.43 41.82 20.02
CA LYS A 263 30.16 42.43 18.90
C LYS A 263 31.57 42.72 19.39
N SER A 264 32.49 41.79 19.14
CA SER A 264 33.90 41.99 19.37
C SER A 264 34.41 42.83 18.21
N LEU A 265 34.58 44.13 18.46
CA LEU A 265 35.07 45.10 17.49
C LEU A 265 36.59 45.01 17.26
N PHE A 266 37.25 43.92 17.66
CA PHE A 266 38.68 43.71 17.38
C PHE A 266 38.98 42.22 17.23
N SER A 267 39.13 41.75 15.98
CA SER A 267 39.91 40.55 15.64
C SER A 267 40.07 40.46 14.12
N SER A 268 41.05 41.20 13.61
CA SER A 268 41.64 41.00 12.29
C SER A 268 42.27 39.61 12.18
N LEU A 269 42.09 38.98 11.01
CA LEU A 269 42.89 37.90 10.43
C LEU A 269 43.27 36.72 11.37
N LYS A 270 42.43 35.70 11.36
CA LYS A 270 42.84 34.30 11.16
C LYS A 270 41.59 33.48 10.79
N LYS A 271 41.59 32.94 9.57
CA LYS A 271 40.54 32.07 9.03
C LYS A 271 40.60 30.73 9.74
N ASP A 272 39.86 30.61 10.86
CA ASP A 272 39.83 29.45 11.73
C ASP A 272 38.92 28.35 11.11
N LYS A 273 39.40 27.72 10.03
CA LYS A 273 38.71 26.57 9.39
C LYS A 273 38.49 25.41 10.35
N SER A 274 39.30 25.28 11.40
CA SER A 274 39.18 24.23 12.43
C SER A 274 37.93 24.38 13.29
N LYS A 275 37.54 25.60 13.69
CA LYS A 275 36.35 25.80 14.54
C LYS A 275 35.04 25.51 13.83
N ASP A 276 34.93 25.80 12.54
CA ASP A 276 33.74 25.48 11.73
C ASP A 276 33.59 23.96 11.56
N VAL A 277 34.67 23.26 11.20
CA VAL A 277 34.65 21.79 11.02
C VAL A 277 34.31 21.05 12.32
N THR A 278 34.80 21.53 13.46
CA THR A 278 34.50 20.90 14.77
C THR A 278 33.06 21.18 15.23
N LYS A 279 32.50 22.35 14.89
CA LYS A 279 31.08 22.68 15.15
C LYS A 279 30.16 21.84 14.27
N ASP A 280 30.51 21.65 12.99
CA ASP A 280 29.78 20.77 12.08
C ASP A 280 29.83 19.32 12.58
N ALA A 281 30.99 18.79 12.97
CA ALA A 281 31.11 17.43 13.49
C ALA A 281 30.26 17.19 14.75
N LYS A 282 30.23 18.16 15.68
CA LYS A 282 29.39 18.09 16.87
C LYS A 282 27.89 18.15 16.53
N ALA A 283 27.50 19.00 15.58
CA ALA A 283 26.12 19.09 15.11
C ALA A 283 25.67 17.80 14.41
N HIS A 284 26.53 17.22 13.55
CA HIS A 284 26.28 15.93 12.90
C HIS A 284 26.15 14.78 13.91
N LEU A 285 27.02 14.70 14.91
CA LEU A 285 26.91 13.68 15.97
C LEU A 285 25.61 13.86 16.78
N GLN A 286 25.25 15.10 17.09
CA GLN A 286 24.01 15.39 17.82
C GLN A 286 22.77 15.00 17.00
N LEU A 287 22.76 15.29 15.69
CA LEU A 287 21.72 14.84 14.77
C LEU A 287 21.60 13.32 14.74
N SER A 288 22.73 12.62 14.67
CA SER A 288 22.77 11.16 14.66
C SER A 288 22.09 10.58 15.90
N ILE A 289 22.42 11.07 17.09
CA ILE A 289 21.78 10.61 18.33
C ILE A 289 20.27 10.90 18.30
N LEU A 290 19.87 12.12 17.95
CA LEU A 290 18.47 12.55 17.98
C LEU A 290 17.55 11.76 17.05
N PHE A 291 17.99 11.50 15.83
CA PHE A 291 17.18 10.76 14.87
C PHE A 291 17.22 9.27 15.17
N SER A 292 18.38 8.69 15.55
CA SER A 292 18.48 7.26 15.91
C SER A 292 17.56 6.89 17.08
N ASP A 293 17.48 7.73 18.11
CA ASP A 293 16.59 7.54 19.28
C ASP A 293 15.09 7.59 18.92
N ALA A 294 14.73 8.13 17.76
CA ALA A 294 13.35 8.34 17.32
C ALA A 294 12.94 7.37 16.21
N THR A 295 13.36 6.11 16.31
CA THR A 295 13.10 5.06 15.33
C THR A 295 12.73 3.75 16.03
N ASN A 296 12.14 2.81 15.30
CA ASN A 296 11.87 1.46 15.79
C ASN A 296 13.01 0.47 15.48
N ILE A 297 14.21 0.93 15.11
CA ILE A 297 15.29 0.05 14.64
C ILE A 297 15.59 -1.13 15.57
N GLU A 298 15.52 -0.92 16.89
CA GLU A 298 15.74 -1.96 17.90
C GLU A 298 14.60 -2.98 18.02
N LYS A 299 13.40 -2.64 17.53
CA LYS A 299 12.19 -3.48 17.58
C LYS A 299 11.95 -4.22 16.27
N LEU A 300 12.65 -3.85 15.21
CA LEU A 300 12.57 -4.53 13.93
C LEU A 300 13.35 -5.85 14.03
N ASP A 301 12.72 -6.95 13.63
CA ASP A 301 13.29 -8.30 13.72
C ASP A 301 14.59 -8.40 12.90
N VAL A 302 15.41 -9.42 13.17
CA VAL A 302 16.63 -9.72 12.40
C VAL A 302 16.33 -10.01 10.92
N ASN A 303 15.07 -10.34 10.62
CA ASN A 303 14.51 -10.49 9.28
C ASN A 303 14.08 -9.17 8.61
N PHE A 304 14.30 -8.02 9.28
CA PHE A 304 14.21 -6.73 8.63
C PHE A 304 15.35 -6.64 7.63
N HIS A 305 15.07 -7.07 6.40
CA HIS A 305 15.94 -6.83 5.27
C HIS A 305 16.12 -5.31 5.20
N GLY A 306 17.28 -4.81 5.64
CA GLY A 306 17.59 -3.39 5.62
C GLY A 306 17.28 -2.86 4.23
N SER A 307 16.15 -2.16 4.11
CA SER A 307 15.74 -1.63 2.81
C SER A 307 16.78 -0.60 2.43
N THR A 308 17.29 -0.69 1.21
CA THR A 308 18.23 0.30 0.68
C THR A 308 17.68 1.73 0.78
N LEU A 309 16.35 1.90 0.82
CA LEU A 309 15.71 3.19 1.08
C LEU A 309 16.01 3.69 2.49
N ILE A 310 15.94 2.83 3.52
CA ILE A 310 16.17 3.21 4.92
C ILE A 310 17.61 3.67 5.13
N ASP A 311 18.59 2.91 4.64
CA ASP A 311 20.01 3.29 4.74
C ASP A 311 20.26 4.67 4.11
N LYS A 312 19.65 4.93 2.94
CA LYS A 312 19.75 6.22 2.27
C LYS A 312 18.95 7.32 2.97
N PHE A 313 17.83 6.95 3.59
CA PHE A 313 16.99 7.86 4.35
C PHE A 313 17.69 8.32 5.63
N GLU A 314 18.35 7.43 6.37
CA GLU A 314 19.15 7.78 7.54
C GLU A 314 20.23 8.81 7.18
N GLN A 315 20.99 8.54 6.11
CA GLN A 315 21.99 9.47 5.58
C GLN A 315 21.35 10.82 5.20
N PHE A 316 20.17 10.79 4.59
CA PHE A 316 19.42 11.99 4.23
C PHE A 316 18.95 12.77 5.48
N GLU A 317 18.44 12.12 6.52
CA GLU A 317 18.02 12.81 7.75
C GLU A 317 19.20 13.55 8.41
N MET A 318 20.42 13.01 8.31
CA MET A 318 21.64 13.66 8.81
C MET A 318 22.03 14.95 8.07
N THR A 319 21.46 15.19 6.89
CA THR A 319 21.71 16.41 6.10
C THR A 319 20.77 17.57 6.44
N THR A 320 19.87 17.39 7.43
CA THR A 320 18.90 18.41 7.85
C THR A 320 19.59 19.70 8.31
N ASP A 321 19.26 20.83 7.69
CA ASP A 321 19.80 22.15 8.08
C ASP A 321 19.12 22.69 9.35
N LEU A 322 19.76 22.44 10.49
CA LEU A 322 19.29 22.86 11.81
C LEU A 322 19.17 24.39 12.00
N LYS A 323 19.66 25.22 11.07
CA LYS A 323 19.57 26.68 11.19
C LYS A 323 18.13 27.18 11.05
N ASN A 324 17.33 26.50 10.24
CA ASN A 324 16.02 26.97 9.81
C ASN A 324 14.87 26.02 10.17
N ILE A 325 15.17 24.76 10.54
CA ILE A 325 14.17 23.75 10.85
C ILE A 325 14.61 22.88 12.03
N THR A 326 13.67 22.56 12.91
CA THR A 326 13.90 21.59 13.99
C THR A 326 13.82 20.16 13.46
N PRO A 327 14.53 19.19 14.06
CA PRO A 327 14.40 17.77 13.69
C PRO A 327 12.95 17.26 13.73
N ARG A 328 12.14 17.78 14.67
CA ARG A 328 10.71 17.47 14.82
C ARG A 328 9.89 17.91 13.60
N GLU A 329 10.01 19.17 13.19
CA GLU A 329 9.35 19.70 12.00
C GLU A 329 9.81 18.98 10.73
N ALA A 330 11.11 18.68 10.63
CA ALA A 330 11.67 17.96 9.50
C ALA A 330 11.02 16.56 9.37
N ARG A 331 10.93 15.83 10.48
CA ARG A 331 10.29 14.50 10.55
C ARG A 331 8.80 14.56 10.20
N LEU A 332 8.07 15.58 10.67
CA LEU A 332 6.65 15.75 10.33
C LEU A 332 6.42 15.98 8.84
N GLY A 333 7.23 16.81 8.18
CA GLY A 333 7.12 17.05 6.75
C GLY A 333 7.36 15.79 5.91
N ARG A 334 8.37 14.99 6.31
CA ARG A 334 8.67 13.69 5.70
C ARG A 334 7.52 12.68 5.88
N TRP A 335 6.98 12.63 7.09
CA TRP A 335 5.87 11.75 7.44
C TRP A 335 4.61 12.04 6.64
N ILE A 336 4.27 13.32 6.43
CA ILE A 336 3.10 13.71 5.63
C ILE A 336 3.21 13.17 4.19
N LEU A 337 4.39 13.28 3.57
CA LEU A 337 4.60 12.71 2.23
C LEU A 337 4.51 11.18 2.25
N LEU A 338 5.15 10.55 3.23
CA LEU A 338 5.11 9.09 3.40
C LEU A 338 3.66 8.58 3.54
N TYR A 339 2.84 9.26 4.34
CA TYR A 339 1.43 8.94 4.53
C TYR A 339 0.66 8.97 3.20
N GLY A 340 0.82 10.04 2.41
CA GLY A 340 0.18 10.15 1.09
C GLY A 340 0.60 9.03 0.13
N ILE A 341 1.90 8.71 0.10
CA ILE A 341 2.45 7.62 -0.71
C ILE A 341 1.82 6.27 -0.32
N LEU A 342 1.78 5.95 0.97
CA LEU A 342 1.19 4.70 1.48
C LEU A 342 -0.30 4.61 1.18
N GLN A 343 -1.03 5.73 1.27
CA GLN A 343 -2.44 5.74 0.93
C GLN A 343 -2.66 5.37 -0.54
N VAL A 344 -1.89 5.93 -1.47
CA VAL A 344 -1.99 5.55 -2.88
C VAL A 344 -1.54 4.11 -3.12
N LEU A 345 -0.38 3.71 -2.59
CA LEU A 345 0.15 2.36 -2.79
C LEU A 345 -0.78 1.28 -2.28
N SER A 346 -1.45 1.49 -1.16
CA SER A 346 -2.38 0.51 -0.60
C SER A 346 -3.61 0.23 -1.48
N THR A 347 -3.91 1.10 -2.45
CA THR A 347 -4.98 0.86 -3.44
C THR A 347 -4.56 -0.03 -4.61
N ILE A 348 -3.25 -0.22 -4.82
CA ILE A 348 -2.67 -0.92 -5.97
C ILE A 348 -1.72 -2.07 -5.61
N SER A 349 -1.30 -2.19 -4.35
CA SER A 349 -0.30 -3.17 -3.88
C SER A 349 -0.88 -4.37 -3.15
N VAL A 350 -2.18 -4.36 -2.84
CA VAL A 350 -2.86 -5.47 -2.17
C VAL A 350 -3.60 -6.28 -3.23
N ASP A 351 -3.26 -7.55 -3.40
CA ASP A 351 -3.99 -8.42 -4.31
C ASP A 351 -5.35 -8.83 -3.71
N VAL A 352 -6.31 -9.20 -4.55
CA VAL A 352 -7.53 -9.87 -4.11
C VAL A 352 -7.18 -11.11 -3.28
N GLN A 353 -7.83 -11.29 -2.13
CA GLN A 353 -7.57 -12.42 -1.27
C GLN A 353 -8.11 -13.72 -1.85
N GLY A 354 -7.37 -14.81 -1.61
CA GLY A 354 -7.74 -16.14 -2.06
C GLY A 354 -7.27 -16.48 -3.47
N LEU A 355 -6.50 -15.62 -4.13
CA LEU A 355 -5.83 -15.97 -5.39
C LEU A 355 -4.72 -17.00 -5.16
N LYS A 356 -4.60 -17.97 -6.07
CA LYS A 356 -3.58 -19.02 -6.03
C LYS A 356 -2.36 -18.68 -6.90
N HIS A 357 -2.57 -18.01 -8.03
CA HIS A 357 -1.57 -17.84 -9.08
C HIS A 357 -1.09 -16.37 -9.18
N THR A 358 -0.47 -15.84 -8.13
CA THR A 358 -0.03 -14.43 -8.07
C THR A 358 1.45 -14.23 -8.48
N ASP A 359 2.27 -15.27 -8.42
CA ASP A 359 3.71 -15.15 -8.69
C ASP A 359 4.01 -14.84 -10.16
N GLY A 360 5.00 -13.99 -10.41
CA GLY A 360 5.43 -13.62 -11.77
C GLY A 360 4.44 -12.76 -12.56
N VAL A 361 3.29 -12.40 -11.98
CA VAL A 361 2.26 -11.58 -12.62
C VAL A 361 2.69 -10.12 -12.66
N LYS A 362 2.69 -9.53 -13.87
CA LYS A 362 3.11 -8.14 -14.12
C LYS A 362 1.97 -7.12 -14.01
N TYR A 363 0.74 -7.53 -14.25
CA TYR A 363 -0.46 -6.68 -14.13
C TYR A 363 -0.99 -6.66 -12.69
N LEU A 364 -1.80 -5.66 -12.36
CA LEU A 364 -2.39 -5.54 -11.02
C LEU A 364 -3.49 -6.59 -10.80
N LEU A 365 -3.57 -7.13 -9.59
CA LEU A 365 -4.58 -8.13 -9.18
C LEU A 365 -5.55 -7.58 -8.12
N CYS A 366 -5.66 -6.26 -8.01
CA CYS A 366 -6.45 -5.56 -6.99
C CYS A 366 -7.81 -5.05 -7.52
N THR A 367 -8.46 -5.80 -8.42
CA THR A 367 -9.72 -5.36 -9.04
C THR A 367 -10.88 -5.31 -8.04
N ASP A 368 -11.87 -4.45 -8.32
CA ASP A 368 -13.13 -4.38 -7.57
C ASP A 368 -14.00 -5.63 -7.84
N LEU A 369 -14.61 -6.19 -6.80
CA LEU A 369 -15.43 -7.41 -6.85
C LEU A 369 -16.92 -7.15 -6.60
N LYS A 370 -17.37 -5.90 -6.40
CA LYS A 370 -18.78 -5.53 -6.11
C LYS A 370 -19.78 -6.03 -7.15
N ARG A 371 -19.33 -6.27 -8.38
CA ARG A 371 -20.16 -6.75 -9.49
C ARG A 371 -20.03 -8.24 -9.73
N CYS A 372 -19.19 -8.96 -8.98
CA CYS A 372 -19.15 -10.41 -9.04
C CYS A 372 -20.46 -11.00 -8.50
N PRO A 373 -20.91 -12.15 -9.02
CA PRO A 373 -22.09 -12.84 -8.49
C PRO A 373 -21.95 -13.18 -7.00
N GLU A 374 -23.05 -13.17 -6.25
CA GLU A 374 -23.06 -13.46 -4.81
C GLU A 374 -22.49 -14.85 -4.46
N TRP A 375 -22.68 -15.86 -5.31
CA TRP A 375 -22.10 -17.20 -5.11
C TRP A 375 -20.58 -17.24 -5.23
N VAL A 376 -19.96 -16.19 -5.79
CA VAL A 376 -18.51 -16.03 -5.85
C VAL A 376 -18.00 -15.35 -4.57
N THR A 377 -18.68 -14.29 -4.12
CA THR A 377 -18.23 -13.51 -2.96
C THR A 377 -18.74 -14.06 -1.63
N ASN A 378 -19.77 -14.90 -1.63
CA ASN A 378 -20.50 -15.38 -0.45
C ASN A 378 -20.96 -14.26 0.49
N GLY A 379 -21.26 -13.08 -0.05
CA GLY A 379 -21.55 -11.88 0.75
C GLY A 379 -20.35 -11.31 1.51
N GLN A 380 -19.14 -11.83 1.28
CA GLN A 380 -17.88 -11.43 1.92
C GLN A 380 -17.00 -10.60 0.98
N THR A 381 -17.61 -9.78 0.12
CA THR A 381 -16.88 -8.93 -0.85
C THR A 381 -15.80 -8.10 -0.16
N GLU A 382 -16.08 -7.49 0.98
CA GLU A 382 -15.11 -6.69 1.74
C GLU A 382 -13.89 -7.47 2.28
N TYR A 383 -14.04 -8.79 2.48
CA TYR A 383 -12.94 -9.65 2.92
C TYR A 383 -12.05 -10.06 1.75
N LEU A 384 -12.67 -10.31 0.59
CA LEU A 384 -11.96 -10.74 -0.62
C LEU A 384 -11.29 -9.57 -1.34
N GLU A 385 -11.89 -8.39 -1.31
CA GLU A 385 -11.31 -7.21 -1.92
C GLU A 385 -10.00 -6.81 -1.25
N ALA A 386 -9.11 -6.30 -2.10
CA ALA A 386 -7.93 -5.59 -1.68
C ALA A 386 -8.34 -4.40 -0.79
N SER A 387 -8.28 -4.57 0.53
CA SER A 387 -8.64 -3.52 1.48
C SER A 387 -7.49 -3.16 2.40
N GLN A 388 -7.42 -1.88 2.75
CA GLN A 388 -6.43 -1.28 3.65
C GLN A 388 -6.60 -1.72 5.13
N LYS A 389 -7.47 -2.70 5.42
CA LYS A 389 -7.91 -3.05 6.78
C LYS A 389 -6.86 -3.78 7.64
N ARG A 390 -5.61 -3.93 7.19
CA ARG A 390 -4.55 -4.62 7.93
C ARG A 390 -3.28 -3.76 8.03
N SER A 391 -3.11 -3.13 9.20
CA SER A 391 -1.80 -2.85 9.79
C SER A 391 -1.75 -3.45 11.18
#